data_AF-A0A099J3J4-F1
#
_entry.id   AF-A0A099J3J4-F1
#
_cell.length_a   1.000
_cell.length_b   1.000
_cell.length_c   1.000
_cell.angle_alpha   90.00
_cell.angle_beta   90.00
_cell.angle_gamma   90.00
#
_symmetry.space_group_name_H-M   'P 1'
#
loop_
_entity.id
_entity.type
_entity.pdbx_description
1 polymer ?
#
loop_
_entity_poly.entity_id
_entity_poly.type
_entity_poly.pdbx_seq_one_letter_code
_entity_poly.pdbx_strand_id
1 'polypeptide(L)'
;MLSRSRLRGTGLAALLALATALTGCSLIEPPPPDNVVNSVNRAVDAIRATDGVDEVSATISRREHVAVPLNELWTASIEVRAEADVAGFGPLAEAVERHVESARDIVLATATVRLPADDAGAEVALDVPSGAAGDIADATVSLRQIEHATTVHVESHQSLATVTVNSPEALIQAIADLRALPSFGQGALTAVTVEATAPSGGTRRLTTSALSPSADLLPFLGELAPRADIGAFFYNGQRADEPIGEASVWRPSLRVEATSPRSARTITGLLTGLEPAVASESGVPRASFSVYTPADGSAFERSGFLGLALDSPAPDDYVDAPRADATDADLYGGLPETTDADRGESPDAMSLDPAAAALQLGSDLRRVTALLEEAGDTAGIRGPATVEVSACDSGVGQHVRGYVILPIFEIVDSPMAPFDAVRRSWNRQGFITTDRAMGTDLYTQQDPSDSLRDLTIRGTSAGLSLSATSTCVVSG
;
A
#
# COMPACT_ATOMS: atom_id res chain seq x y z
N MET A 1 -9.39 -9.26 79.05
CA MET A 1 -8.22 -9.77 79.79
C MET A 1 -7.37 -10.59 78.83
N LEU A 2 -6.12 -10.16 78.60
CA LEU A 2 -4.96 -10.90 78.02
C LEU A 2 -5.14 -11.44 76.58
N SER A 3 -4.22 -11.35 75.62
CA SER A 3 -2.83 -10.87 75.55
C SER A 3 -2.47 -10.63 74.06
N ARG A 4 -1.56 -9.68 73.80
CA ARG A 4 -0.89 -9.44 72.50
C ARG A 4 0.36 -10.32 72.39
N SER A 5 0.62 -10.89 71.22
CA SER A 5 1.98 -11.25 70.72
C SER A 5 1.92 -11.53 69.21
N ARG A 6 2.28 -10.58 68.33
CA ARG A 6 3.59 -10.43 67.65
C ARG A 6 4.15 -11.71 67.01
N LEU A 7 4.11 -11.76 65.68
CA LEU A 7 5.15 -12.39 64.83
C LEU A 7 5.35 -11.50 63.59
N ARG A 8 6.39 -10.65 63.68
CA ARG A 8 7.08 -10.04 62.55
C ARG A 8 8.34 -10.87 62.31
N GLY A 9 8.67 -11.10 61.05
CA GLY A 9 10.04 -11.35 60.61
C GLY A 9 10.30 -12.76 60.09
N THR A 10 10.23 -12.91 58.77
CA THR A 10 11.19 -13.60 57.89
C THR A 10 10.61 -13.64 56.47
N GLY A 11 10.88 -12.60 55.67
CA GLY A 11 10.43 -12.57 54.28
C GLY A 11 11.09 -11.50 53.42
N LEU A 12 12.20 -10.92 53.88
CA LEU A 12 12.88 -9.82 53.17
C LEU A 12 14.18 -10.24 52.47
N ALA A 13 14.64 -11.49 52.64
CA ALA A 13 15.89 -11.96 52.06
C ALA A 13 15.72 -12.72 50.73
N ALA A 14 14.53 -13.23 50.42
CA ALA A 14 14.27 -13.98 49.18
C ALA A 14 13.92 -13.08 47.97
N LEU A 15 13.44 -11.85 48.21
CA LEU A 15 13.13 -10.88 47.15
C LEU A 15 14.37 -10.12 46.63
N LEU A 16 15.45 -10.03 47.42
CA LEU A 16 16.69 -9.38 46.96
C LEU A 16 17.57 -10.29 46.08
N ALA A 17 17.46 -11.62 46.20
CA ALA A 17 18.28 -12.56 45.46
C ALA A 17 17.78 -12.84 44.02
N LEU A 18 16.48 -12.60 43.75
CA LEU A 18 15.92 -12.74 42.41
C LEU A 18 16.18 -11.51 41.52
N ALA A 19 16.48 -10.35 42.11
CA ALA A 19 16.81 -9.12 41.37
C ALA A 19 18.24 -9.11 40.82
N THR A 20 19.15 -9.94 41.36
CA THR A 20 20.56 -9.96 40.94
C THR A 20 20.89 -10.96 39.83
N ALA A 21 19.94 -11.79 39.38
CA ALA A 21 20.17 -12.77 38.32
C ALA A 21 19.75 -12.29 36.91
N LEU A 22 19.07 -11.15 36.79
CA LEU A 22 18.66 -10.56 35.51
C LEU A 22 19.62 -9.47 34.98
N THR A 23 20.68 -9.13 35.72
CA THR A 23 21.67 -8.11 35.32
C THR A 23 22.86 -8.65 34.50
N GLY A 24 22.75 -9.89 34.00
CA GLY A 24 23.89 -10.68 33.48
C GLY A 24 24.40 -10.35 32.06
N CYS A 25 23.79 -9.47 31.28
CA CYS A 25 24.27 -9.16 29.92
C CYS A 25 24.26 -7.67 29.50
N SER A 26 23.87 -6.72 30.37
CA SER A 26 23.69 -5.31 29.97
C SER A 26 24.90 -4.38 30.17
N LEU A 27 26.08 -4.90 30.54
CA LEU A 27 27.26 -4.08 30.89
C LEU A 27 27.92 -3.35 29.70
N ILE A 28 27.43 -3.52 28.48
CA ILE A 28 28.05 -2.95 27.26
C ILE A 28 27.26 -1.75 26.71
N GLU A 29 26.03 -1.52 27.17
CA GLU A 29 25.22 -0.41 26.68
C GLU A 29 25.32 0.82 27.60
N PRO A 30 25.60 2.02 27.04
CA PRO A 30 25.56 3.24 27.83
C PRO A 30 24.13 3.46 28.37
N PRO A 31 23.96 3.88 29.63
CA PRO A 31 22.63 4.15 30.17
C PRO A 31 21.96 5.31 29.42
N PRO A 32 20.61 5.38 29.42
CA PRO A 32 19.89 6.52 28.86
C PRO A 32 20.29 7.82 29.58
N PRO A 33 20.48 8.93 28.85
CA PRO A 33 20.75 10.23 29.44
C PRO A 33 19.70 10.67 30.47
N ASP A 34 20.12 11.34 31.55
CA ASP A 34 19.22 11.78 32.64
C ASP A 34 18.06 12.65 32.14
N ASN A 35 18.27 13.49 31.13
CA ASN A 35 17.21 14.32 30.55
C ASN A 35 16.13 13.48 29.85
N VAL A 36 16.50 12.37 29.20
CA VAL A 36 15.55 11.42 28.60
C VAL A 36 14.74 10.73 29.70
N VAL A 37 15.43 10.17 30.70
CA VAL A 37 14.79 9.47 31.84
C VAL A 37 13.84 10.40 32.59
N ASN A 38 14.26 11.62 32.92
CA ASN A 38 13.44 12.60 33.62
C ASN A 38 12.24 13.08 32.78
N SER A 39 12.40 13.17 31.46
CA SER A 39 11.29 13.53 30.55
C SER A 39 10.20 12.45 30.55
N VAL A 40 10.60 11.19 30.33
CA VAL A 40 9.69 10.05 30.31
C VAL A 40 9.02 9.85 31.66
N ASN A 41 9.76 9.93 32.77
CA ASN A 41 9.18 9.80 34.11
C ASN A 41 8.13 10.89 34.40
N ARG A 42 8.37 12.13 33.95
CA ARG A 42 7.39 13.21 34.10
C ARG A 42 6.11 12.92 33.32
N ALA A 43 6.22 12.41 32.09
CA ALA A 43 5.06 12.00 31.31
C ALA A 43 4.31 10.84 31.98
N VAL A 44 5.02 9.80 32.45
CA VAL A 44 4.43 8.67 33.18
C VAL A 44 3.70 9.11 34.45
N ASP A 45 4.29 9.98 35.25
CA ASP A 45 3.66 10.48 36.47
C ASP A 45 2.41 11.32 36.18
N ALA A 46 2.43 12.11 35.10
CA ALA A 46 1.27 12.87 34.65
C ALA A 46 0.15 11.96 34.12
N ILE A 47 0.49 10.93 33.33
CA ILE A 47 -0.48 9.94 32.84
C ILE A 47 -1.07 9.15 34.02
N ARG A 48 -0.25 8.71 34.98
CA ARG A 48 -0.74 7.99 36.17
C ARG A 48 -1.70 8.83 37.01
N ALA A 49 -1.56 10.16 36.99
CA ALA A 49 -2.47 11.07 37.69
C ALA A 49 -3.74 11.42 36.89
N THR A 50 -3.89 10.88 35.67
CA THR A 50 -5.08 11.09 34.84
C THR A 50 -6.20 10.15 35.28
N ASP A 51 -7.42 10.67 35.42
CA ASP A 51 -8.60 9.88 35.78
C ASP A 51 -8.85 8.76 34.75
N GLY A 52 -9.18 7.56 35.24
CA GLY A 52 -9.44 6.38 34.38
C GLY A 52 -8.21 5.55 34.03
N VAL A 53 -7.04 5.85 34.60
CA VAL A 53 -5.81 5.06 34.44
C VAL A 53 -5.62 4.10 35.62
N ASP A 54 -5.56 2.80 35.33
CA ASP A 54 -5.30 1.73 36.30
C ASP A 54 -3.79 1.49 36.48
N GLU A 55 -3.06 1.36 35.36
CA GLU A 55 -1.62 1.09 35.37
C GLU A 55 -0.89 1.87 34.27
N VAL A 56 0.35 2.28 34.55
CA VAL A 56 1.25 2.90 33.58
C VAL A 56 2.66 2.33 33.74
N SER A 57 3.23 1.87 32.65
CA SER A 57 4.63 1.45 32.57
C SER A 57 5.33 2.13 31.40
N ALA A 58 6.65 2.24 31.47
CA ALA A 58 7.45 2.80 30.38
C ALA A 58 8.75 2.03 30.21
N THR A 59 9.13 1.81 28.96
CA THR A 59 10.40 1.20 28.59
C THR A 59 11.18 2.19 27.73
N ILE A 60 12.44 2.45 28.12
CA ILE A 60 13.37 3.28 27.35
C ILE A 60 14.39 2.34 26.72
N SER A 61 14.50 2.39 25.39
CA SER A 61 15.38 1.53 24.62
C SER A 61 16.21 2.36 23.64
N ARG A 62 17.38 1.83 23.27
CA ARG A 62 18.24 2.45 22.27
C ARG A 62 17.80 1.98 20.88
N ARG A 63 17.72 2.91 19.92
CA ARG A 63 17.56 2.56 18.50
C ARG A 63 18.85 1.93 18.00
N GLU A 64 18.78 0.67 17.60
CA GLU A 64 19.90 0.01 16.96
C GLU A 64 20.12 0.59 15.54
N HIS A 65 21.38 0.67 15.11
CA HIS A 65 21.77 0.93 13.71
C HIS A 65 21.47 2.31 13.09
N VAL A 66 21.33 3.38 13.87
CA VAL A 66 21.09 4.73 13.31
C VAL A 66 22.26 5.68 13.61
N ALA A 67 22.80 6.33 12.56
CA ALA A 67 23.82 7.38 12.66
C ALA A 67 23.17 8.76 12.94
N VAL A 68 22.50 8.87 14.09
CA VAL A 68 21.81 10.08 14.53
C VAL A 68 22.46 10.68 15.80
N PRO A 69 22.22 11.96 16.10
CA PRO A 69 22.62 12.59 17.36
C PRO A 69 22.25 11.76 18.62
N LEU A 70 23.03 11.88 19.71
CA LEU A 70 22.90 11.09 20.95
C LEU A 70 21.50 11.12 21.60
N ASN A 71 20.73 12.18 21.40
CA ASN A 71 19.35 12.33 21.87
C ASN A 71 18.32 11.61 20.98
N GLU A 72 18.60 11.43 19.70
CA GLU A 72 17.75 10.71 18.74
C GLU A 72 18.02 9.19 18.72
N LEU A 73 19.05 8.77 19.43
CA LEU A 73 19.43 7.37 19.64
C LEU A 73 18.51 6.62 20.60
N TRP A 74 17.61 7.31 21.31
CA TRP A 74 16.73 6.71 22.31
C TRP A 74 15.27 6.81 21.89
N THR A 75 14.53 5.75 22.20
CA THR A 75 13.07 5.67 22.07
C THR A 75 12.46 5.34 23.43
N ALA A 76 11.26 5.85 23.67
CA ALA A 76 10.47 5.50 24.84
C ALA A 76 9.12 4.93 24.37
N SER A 77 8.73 3.78 24.91
CA SER A 77 7.39 3.21 24.73
C SER A 77 6.68 3.23 26.07
N ILE A 78 5.50 3.85 26.12
CA ILE A 78 4.68 3.99 27.33
C ILE A 78 3.42 3.14 27.17
N GLU A 79 3.20 2.18 28.05
CA GLU A 79 1.98 1.38 28.07
C GLU A 79 1.05 1.88 29.16
N VAL A 80 -0.20 2.18 28.81
CA VAL A 80 -1.23 2.68 29.70
C VAL A 80 -2.37 1.67 29.71
N ARG A 81 -2.75 1.19 30.89
CA ARG A 81 -3.95 0.36 31.08
C ARG A 81 -5.04 1.25 31.67
N ALA A 82 -6.14 1.37 30.95
CA ALA A 82 -7.33 2.07 31.41
C ALA A 82 -8.13 1.19 32.38
N GLU A 83 -8.88 1.85 33.27
CA GLU A 83 -9.95 1.21 34.04
C GLU A 83 -11.03 0.66 33.08
N ALA A 84 -11.63 -0.48 33.42
CA ALA A 84 -12.63 -1.12 32.56
C ALA A 84 -13.90 -0.27 32.36
N ASP A 85 -14.28 0.51 33.38
CA ASP A 85 -15.46 1.37 33.41
C ASP A 85 -15.14 2.86 33.23
N VAL A 86 -14.04 3.17 32.55
CA VAL A 86 -13.63 4.57 32.30
C VAL A 86 -14.77 5.37 31.68
N ALA A 87 -15.07 6.54 32.27
CA ALA A 87 -16.20 7.39 31.89
C ALA A 87 -16.13 7.92 30.44
N GLY A 88 -14.98 7.80 29.78
CA GLY A 88 -14.79 8.08 28.36
C GLY A 88 -13.37 7.73 27.90
N PHE A 89 -13.25 6.83 26.93
CA PHE A 89 -11.95 6.42 26.38
C PHE A 89 -11.30 7.52 25.53
N GLY A 90 -12.09 8.28 24.76
CA GLY A 90 -11.62 9.43 23.98
C GLY A 90 -10.87 10.49 24.79
N PRO A 91 -11.50 11.09 25.83
CA PRO A 91 -10.83 12.06 26.69
C PRO A 91 -9.57 11.54 27.38
N LEU A 92 -9.55 10.26 27.75
CA LEU A 92 -8.35 9.61 28.31
C LEU A 92 -7.22 9.55 27.26
N ALA A 93 -7.51 9.08 26.04
CA ALA A 93 -6.52 8.99 24.98
C ALA A 93 -5.94 10.36 24.61
N GLU A 94 -6.77 11.41 24.53
CA GLU A 94 -6.32 12.79 24.29
C GLU A 94 -5.45 13.33 25.45
N ALA A 95 -5.77 12.98 26.69
CA ALA A 95 -4.95 13.34 27.84
C ALA A 95 -3.58 12.65 27.79
N VAL A 96 -3.55 11.35 27.51
CA VAL A 96 -2.30 10.59 27.32
C VAL A 96 -1.47 11.21 26.20
N GLU A 97 -2.09 11.52 25.05
CA GLU A 97 -1.42 12.17 23.92
C GLU A 97 -0.69 13.45 24.34
N ARG A 98 -1.37 14.38 25.01
CA ARG A 98 -0.77 15.63 25.49
C ARG A 98 0.44 15.41 26.41
N HIS A 99 0.37 14.40 27.27
CA HIS A 99 1.46 14.08 28.20
C HIS A 99 2.66 13.44 27.48
N VAL A 100 2.41 12.60 26.48
CA VAL A 100 3.45 11.98 25.64
C VAL A 100 4.12 13.03 24.75
N GLU A 101 3.35 13.95 24.17
CA GLU A 101 3.87 15.04 23.33
C GLU A 101 4.91 15.88 24.08
N SER A 102 4.69 16.14 25.37
CA SER A 102 5.67 16.84 26.22
C SER A 102 7.00 16.09 26.36
N ALA A 103 7.00 14.75 26.20
CA ALA A 103 8.22 13.95 26.20
C ALA A 103 8.90 13.89 24.82
N ARG A 104 8.11 14.01 23.74
CA ARG A 104 8.57 13.98 22.34
C ARG A 104 9.55 15.09 21.99
N ASP A 105 9.48 16.22 22.70
CA ASP A 105 10.46 17.31 22.60
C ASP A 105 11.91 16.88 22.94
N ILE A 106 12.09 15.76 23.65
CA ILE A 106 13.40 15.31 24.16
C ILE A 106 13.77 13.91 23.63
N VAL A 107 12.80 13.01 23.48
CA VAL A 107 13.02 11.61 23.08
C VAL A 107 11.87 11.15 22.18
N LEU A 108 12.13 10.28 21.21
CA LEU A 108 11.06 9.69 20.38
C LEU A 108 10.16 8.80 21.26
N ALA A 109 9.06 9.37 21.75
CA ALA A 109 8.14 8.72 22.67
C ALA A 109 6.84 8.30 21.95
N THR A 110 6.46 7.04 22.13
CA THR A 110 5.17 6.46 21.72
C THR A 110 4.40 6.02 22.95
N ALA A 111 3.07 5.91 22.82
CA ALA A 111 2.24 5.34 23.86
C ALA A 111 1.16 4.44 23.27
N THR A 112 0.80 3.40 24.02
CA THR A 112 -0.31 2.51 23.72
C THR A 112 -1.28 2.52 24.90
N VAL A 113 -2.54 2.90 24.66
CA VAL A 113 -3.60 2.88 25.67
C VAL A 113 -4.46 1.63 25.47
N ARG A 114 -4.56 0.81 26.51
CA ARG A 114 -5.31 -0.45 26.52
C ARG A 114 -6.58 -0.32 27.35
N LEU A 115 -7.73 -0.63 26.76
CA LEU A 115 -8.99 -0.86 27.49
C LEU A 115 -9.21 -2.38 27.59
N PRO A 116 -9.25 -2.96 28.80
CA PRO A 116 -9.41 -4.40 28.95
C PRO A 116 -10.78 -4.88 28.44
N ALA A 117 -10.83 -6.12 27.95
CA ALA A 117 -12.08 -6.80 27.62
C ALA A 117 -13.02 -6.89 28.84
N ASP A 118 -14.33 -6.76 28.62
CA ASP A 118 -15.38 -6.88 29.62
C ASP A 118 -16.66 -7.47 28.99
N ASP A 119 -17.75 -7.53 29.76
CA ASP A 119 -19.05 -8.01 29.26
C ASP A 119 -19.64 -7.11 28.16
N ALA A 120 -19.15 -5.88 28.02
CA ALA A 120 -19.52 -4.93 27.00
C ALA A 120 -18.62 -5.02 25.75
N GLY A 121 -17.58 -5.86 25.70
CA GLY A 121 -16.93 -6.23 24.43
C GLY A 121 -15.42 -6.45 24.47
N ALA A 122 -14.83 -6.47 23.28
CA ALA A 122 -13.43 -6.83 23.02
C ALA A 122 -12.40 -5.95 23.76
N GLU A 123 -11.17 -6.45 23.93
CA GLU A 123 -10.04 -5.61 24.36
C GLU A 123 -9.74 -4.56 23.29
N VAL A 124 -9.40 -3.33 23.69
CA VAL A 124 -8.93 -2.28 22.78
C VAL A 124 -7.48 -1.96 23.08
N ALA A 125 -6.64 -1.84 22.07
CA ALA A 125 -5.27 -1.34 22.17
C ALA A 125 -5.05 -0.23 21.12
N LEU A 126 -4.93 1.01 21.57
CA LEU A 126 -4.74 2.19 20.73
C LEU A 126 -3.31 2.70 20.85
N ASP A 127 -2.54 2.63 19.77
CA ASP A 127 -1.28 3.37 19.67
C ASP A 127 -1.60 4.84 19.41
N VAL A 128 -1.27 5.70 20.39
CA VAL A 128 -1.73 7.08 20.46
C VAL A 128 -1.14 7.90 19.30
N PRO A 129 -1.98 8.32 18.32
CA PRO A 129 -1.54 9.12 17.20
C PRO A 129 -1.32 10.58 17.61
N SER A 130 -0.63 11.36 16.78
CA SER A 130 -0.49 12.81 16.97
C SER A 130 -1.66 13.57 16.33
N GLY A 131 -2.34 14.41 17.11
CA GLY A 131 -3.37 15.37 16.72
C GLY A 131 -4.79 14.83 16.61
N ALA A 132 -5.05 13.57 16.95
CA ALA A 132 -6.37 12.94 16.72
C ALA A 132 -6.70 11.76 17.67
N ALA A 133 -6.04 11.65 18.83
CA ALA A 133 -6.21 10.47 19.68
C ALA A 133 -7.64 10.29 20.20
N GLY A 134 -8.33 11.39 20.53
CA GLY A 134 -9.71 11.35 21.03
C GLY A 134 -10.71 10.78 20.01
N ASP A 135 -10.73 11.33 18.79
CA ASP A 135 -11.65 10.90 17.73
C ASP A 135 -11.41 9.42 17.33
N ILE A 136 -10.13 9.02 17.24
CA ILE A 136 -9.75 7.64 16.92
C ILE A 136 -10.13 6.70 18.06
N ALA A 137 -9.95 7.10 19.33
CA ALA A 137 -10.35 6.31 20.48
C ALA A 137 -11.87 6.07 20.53
N ASP A 138 -12.70 7.10 20.31
CA ASP A 138 -14.15 6.97 20.29
C ASP A 138 -14.64 6.07 19.15
N ALA A 139 -14.02 6.19 17.97
CA ALA A 139 -14.23 5.29 16.85
C ALA A 139 -13.87 3.83 17.20
N THR A 140 -12.75 3.64 17.90
CA THR A 140 -12.25 2.30 18.29
C THR A 140 -13.15 1.62 19.32
N VAL A 141 -13.72 2.38 20.26
CA VAL A 141 -14.70 1.84 21.23
C VAL A 141 -15.94 1.29 20.52
N SER A 142 -16.37 1.93 19.43
CA SER A 142 -17.51 1.45 18.63
C SER A 142 -17.22 0.08 17.99
N LEU A 143 -15.96 -0.18 17.61
CA LEU A 143 -15.55 -1.46 17.04
C LEU A 143 -15.53 -2.62 18.06
N ARG A 144 -15.35 -2.35 19.36
CA ARG A 144 -15.31 -3.41 20.38
C ARG A 144 -16.63 -4.19 20.50
N GLN A 145 -17.72 -3.60 19.99
CA GLN A 145 -19.07 -4.15 20.02
C GLN A 145 -19.38 -5.13 18.88
N ILE A 146 -18.45 -5.29 17.91
CA ILE A 146 -18.63 -6.22 16.80
C ILE A 146 -18.72 -7.65 17.34
N GLU A 147 -19.70 -8.42 16.86
CA GLU A 147 -19.89 -9.79 17.32
C GLU A 147 -18.63 -10.63 17.03
N HIS A 148 -18.23 -11.45 18.00
CA HIS A 148 -17.03 -12.30 17.95
C HIS A 148 -15.68 -11.56 17.92
N ALA A 149 -15.65 -10.24 18.03
CA ALA A 149 -14.41 -9.49 18.22
C ALA A 149 -13.74 -9.90 19.54
N THR A 150 -12.44 -10.17 19.49
CA THR A 150 -11.62 -10.45 20.68
C THR A 150 -10.71 -9.28 21.02
N THR A 151 -10.19 -8.61 19.99
CA THR A 151 -9.26 -7.49 20.14
C THR A 151 -9.51 -6.47 19.04
N VAL A 152 -9.45 -5.19 19.37
CA VAL A 152 -9.39 -4.08 18.43
C VAL A 152 -8.07 -3.36 18.63
N HIS A 153 -7.29 -3.22 17.58
CA HIS A 153 -6.00 -2.55 17.61
C HIS A 153 -5.94 -1.43 16.56
N VAL A 154 -5.40 -0.27 16.93
CA VAL A 154 -5.14 0.82 15.98
C VAL A 154 -3.67 1.20 16.08
N GLU A 155 -2.94 1.05 14.97
CA GLU A 155 -1.54 1.45 14.87
C GLU A 155 -1.44 2.95 14.57
N SER A 156 -0.51 3.64 15.25
CA SER A 156 -0.35 5.10 15.15
C SER A 156 0.05 5.61 13.77
N HIS A 157 0.61 4.74 12.93
CA HIS A 157 1.18 5.10 11.62
C HIS A 157 0.27 4.78 10.43
N GLN A 158 -0.64 3.82 10.58
CA GLN A 158 -1.49 3.37 9.47
C GLN A 158 -2.89 3.96 9.56
N SER A 159 -3.29 4.54 10.70
CA SER A 159 -4.66 5.02 10.98
C SER A 159 -5.74 3.99 10.67
N LEU A 160 -5.36 2.72 10.53
CA LEU A 160 -6.21 1.63 10.10
C LEU A 160 -6.46 0.74 11.31
N ALA A 161 -7.71 0.70 11.75
CA ALA A 161 -8.11 -0.19 12.82
C ALA A 161 -8.10 -1.65 12.34
N THR A 162 -7.65 -2.55 13.21
CA THR A 162 -7.67 -3.99 13.02
C THR A 162 -8.56 -4.62 14.09
N VAL A 163 -9.57 -5.37 13.67
CA VAL A 163 -10.48 -6.14 14.51
C VAL A 163 -10.12 -7.61 14.37
N THR A 164 -9.58 -8.21 15.43
CA THR A 164 -9.35 -9.65 15.49
C THR A 164 -10.63 -10.35 15.94
N VAL A 165 -11.07 -11.36 15.20
CA VAL A 165 -12.22 -12.21 15.55
C VAL A 165 -11.78 -13.62 15.94
N ASN A 166 -12.63 -14.30 16.70
CA ASN A 166 -12.32 -15.59 17.30
C ASN A 166 -12.14 -16.77 16.30
N SER A 167 -12.67 -16.67 15.07
CA SER A 167 -12.54 -17.72 14.06
C SER A 167 -12.66 -17.19 12.63
N PRO A 168 -12.10 -17.89 11.62
CA PRO A 168 -12.22 -17.50 10.21
C PRO A 168 -13.66 -17.42 9.71
N GLU A 169 -14.56 -18.24 10.24
CA GLU A 169 -15.98 -18.26 9.87
C GLU A 169 -16.72 -16.98 10.30
N ALA A 170 -16.24 -16.32 11.36
CA ALA A 170 -16.83 -15.08 11.86
C ALA A 170 -16.50 -13.84 11.00
N LEU A 171 -15.53 -13.93 10.07
CA LEU A 171 -15.04 -12.78 9.30
C LEU A 171 -16.15 -12.04 8.54
N ILE A 172 -17.01 -12.77 7.83
CA ILE A 172 -18.04 -12.13 6.99
C ILE A 172 -19.14 -11.49 7.84
N GLN A 173 -19.50 -12.13 8.95
CA GLN A 173 -20.47 -11.55 9.89
C GLN A 173 -19.90 -10.27 10.53
N ALA A 174 -18.64 -10.31 10.98
CA ALA A 174 -17.97 -9.13 11.54
C ALA A 174 -17.88 -7.96 10.53
N ILE A 175 -17.66 -8.24 9.24
CA ILE A 175 -17.71 -7.20 8.19
C ILE A 175 -19.14 -6.66 8.01
N ALA A 176 -20.16 -7.50 8.09
CA ALA A 176 -21.55 -7.06 8.02
C ALA A 176 -21.93 -6.15 9.21
N ASP A 177 -21.54 -6.55 10.43
CA ASP A 177 -21.77 -5.76 11.65
C ASP A 177 -21.03 -4.41 11.59
N LEU A 178 -19.78 -4.44 11.14
CA LEU A 178 -18.97 -3.25 10.90
C LEU A 178 -19.65 -2.29 9.92
N ARG A 179 -20.21 -2.79 8.81
CA ARG A 179 -20.95 -1.97 7.84
C ARG A 179 -22.27 -1.42 8.37
N ALA A 180 -22.83 -2.03 9.42
CA ALA A 180 -24.01 -1.53 10.10
C ALA A 180 -23.69 -0.39 11.08
N LEU A 181 -22.41 -0.13 11.40
CA LEU A 181 -22.02 0.98 12.25
C LEU A 181 -22.24 2.33 11.54
N PRO A 182 -22.89 3.32 12.18
CA PRO A 182 -23.21 4.60 11.54
C PRO A 182 -22.01 5.41 11.03
N SER A 183 -20.84 5.26 11.67
CA SER A 183 -19.60 6.00 11.37
C SER A 183 -18.66 5.25 10.42
N PHE A 184 -18.98 4.02 10.02
CA PHE A 184 -18.11 3.25 9.13
C PHE A 184 -18.05 3.89 7.73
N GLY A 185 -16.85 3.91 7.15
CA GLY A 185 -16.55 4.58 5.88
C GLY A 185 -16.28 6.08 5.99
N GLN A 186 -16.16 6.62 7.20
CA GLN A 186 -15.91 8.05 7.43
C GLN A 186 -14.85 8.25 8.53
N GLY A 187 -14.11 9.35 8.45
CA GLY A 187 -13.14 9.76 9.47
C GLY A 187 -12.14 8.65 9.81
N ALA A 188 -11.98 8.36 11.10
CA ALA A 188 -11.09 7.32 11.62
C ALA A 188 -11.48 5.88 11.23
N LEU A 189 -12.71 5.66 10.72
CA LEU A 189 -13.21 4.34 10.30
C LEU A 189 -13.42 4.25 8.78
N THR A 190 -12.64 4.99 8.00
CA THR A 190 -12.72 4.97 6.53
C THR A 190 -12.50 3.56 5.96
N ALA A 191 -11.60 2.81 6.60
CA ALA A 191 -11.45 1.37 6.38
C ALA A 191 -11.11 0.70 7.72
N VAL A 192 -11.40 -0.59 7.81
CA VAL A 192 -11.05 -1.44 8.95
C VAL A 192 -10.59 -2.80 8.42
N THR A 193 -9.53 -3.32 9.00
CA THR A 193 -9.06 -4.67 8.75
C THR A 193 -9.74 -5.62 9.72
N VAL A 194 -10.40 -6.65 9.22
CA VAL A 194 -10.88 -7.76 10.06
C VAL A 194 -9.96 -8.95 9.84
N GLU A 195 -9.46 -9.55 10.93
CA GLU A 195 -8.58 -10.69 10.85
C GLU A 195 -8.94 -11.83 11.78
N ALA A 196 -8.56 -13.04 11.38
CA ALA A 196 -8.75 -14.25 12.16
C ALA A 196 -7.54 -15.17 11.99
N THR A 197 -7.22 -15.93 13.03
CA THR A 197 -6.22 -17.00 12.95
C THR A 197 -6.94 -18.33 12.75
N ALA A 198 -6.63 -19.03 11.65
CA ALA A 198 -7.11 -20.38 11.41
C ALA A 198 -6.49 -21.37 12.41
N PRO A 199 -7.13 -22.52 12.68
CA PRO A 199 -6.58 -23.55 13.59
C PRO A 199 -5.18 -24.06 13.19
N SER A 200 -4.79 -23.90 11.93
CA SER A 200 -3.46 -24.22 11.42
C SER A 200 -2.37 -23.18 11.78
N GLY A 201 -2.73 -22.07 12.41
CA GLY A 201 -1.87 -20.91 12.66
C GLY A 201 -1.85 -19.88 11.53
N GLY A 202 -2.59 -20.15 10.45
CA GLY A 202 -2.67 -19.30 9.27
C GLY A 202 -3.52 -18.04 9.45
N THR A 203 -3.02 -16.87 9.03
CA THR A 203 -3.77 -15.60 9.14
C THR A 203 -4.75 -15.42 7.98
N ARG A 204 -5.97 -14.98 8.28
CA ARG A 204 -6.97 -14.49 7.32
C ARG A 204 -7.16 -13.02 7.57
N ARG A 205 -7.04 -12.18 6.55
CA ARG A 205 -7.13 -10.73 6.71
C ARG A 205 -7.97 -10.13 5.58
N LEU A 206 -8.96 -9.33 5.94
CA LEU A 206 -9.84 -8.62 5.02
C LEU A 206 -9.87 -7.15 5.41
N THR A 207 -9.22 -6.29 4.63
CA THR A 207 -9.39 -4.83 4.76
C THR A 207 -10.62 -4.40 3.99
N THR A 208 -11.62 -3.90 4.72
CA THR A 208 -12.90 -3.45 4.18
C THR A 208 -13.07 -1.95 4.34
N SER A 209 -13.69 -1.33 3.35
CA SER A 209 -14.22 0.03 3.35
C SER A 209 -15.74 -0.01 3.15
N ALA A 210 -16.37 1.15 3.03
CA ALA A 210 -17.79 1.25 2.68
C ALA A 210 -18.14 0.63 1.32
N LEU A 211 -17.17 0.55 0.40
CA LEU A 211 -17.39 0.11 -0.99
C LEU A 211 -16.66 -1.19 -1.34
N SER A 212 -15.75 -1.71 -0.51
CA SER A 212 -14.97 -2.90 -0.86
C SER A 212 -14.71 -3.76 0.38
N PRO A 213 -14.75 -5.11 0.31
CA PRO A 213 -15.19 -5.92 -0.82
C PRO A 213 -16.68 -5.71 -1.16
N SER A 214 -17.09 -5.98 -2.41
CA SER A 214 -18.51 -5.90 -2.79
C SER A 214 -19.37 -6.86 -1.97
N ALA A 215 -20.67 -6.57 -1.83
CA ALA A 215 -21.61 -7.47 -1.18
C ALA A 215 -21.65 -8.86 -1.84
N ASP A 216 -21.44 -8.94 -3.16
CA ASP A 216 -21.44 -10.18 -3.93
C ASP A 216 -20.11 -10.95 -3.76
N LEU A 217 -18.99 -10.26 -3.55
CA LEU A 217 -17.67 -10.87 -3.33
C LEU A 217 -17.51 -11.42 -1.90
N LEU A 218 -18.20 -10.84 -0.92
CA LEU A 218 -18.11 -11.26 0.48
C LEU A 218 -18.46 -12.75 0.71
N PRO A 219 -19.56 -13.32 0.16
CA PRO A 219 -19.85 -14.75 0.25
C PRO A 219 -18.69 -15.62 -0.25
N PHE A 220 -18.07 -15.26 -1.38
CA PHE A 220 -16.93 -15.99 -1.93
C PHE A 220 -15.71 -15.94 -1.00
N LEU A 221 -15.39 -14.78 -0.44
CA LEU A 221 -14.31 -14.65 0.55
C LEU A 221 -14.62 -15.45 1.83
N GLY A 222 -15.89 -15.53 2.21
CA GLY A 222 -16.38 -16.38 3.30
C GLY A 222 -16.20 -17.86 3.06
N GLU A 223 -16.37 -18.32 1.82
CA GLU A 223 -16.09 -19.70 1.43
C GLU A 223 -14.58 -20.02 1.43
N LEU A 224 -13.72 -19.04 1.11
CA LEU A 224 -12.27 -19.20 1.20
C LEU A 224 -11.76 -19.25 2.64
N ALA A 225 -12.39 -18.52 3.55
CA ALA A 225 -11.92 -18.33 4.92
C ALA A 225 -11.63 -19.63 5.70
N PRO A 226 -12.57 -20.59 5.79
CA PRO A 226 -12.40 -21.82 6.57
C PRO A 226 -11.58 -22.90 5.84
N ARG A 227 -11.11 -22.66 4.61
CA ARG A 227 -10.45 -23.71 3.83
C ARG A 227 -9.11 -24.11 4.43
N ALA A 228 -8.95 -25.41 4.65
CA ALA A 228 -7.71 -26.00 5.18
C ALA A 228 -6.57 -26.07 4.16
N ASP A 229 -6.85 -25.90 2.85
CA ASP A 229 -5.85 -25.89 1.80
C ASP A 229 -5.21 -24.50 1.57
N ILE A 230 -5.62 -23.51 2.36
CA ILE A 230 -5.07 -22.16 2.41
C ILE A 230 -4.23 -22.00 3.70
N GLY A 231 -2.95 -21.65 3.53
CA GLY A 231 -2.05 -21.28 4.62
C GLY A 231 -2.38 -19.91 5.17
N ALA A 232 -2.57 -18.90 4.32
CA ALA A 232 -2.97 -17.55 4.68
C ALA A 232 -3.69 -16.87 3.52
N PHE A 233 -4.54 -15.88 3.77
CA PHE A 233 -4.94 -14.96 2.70
C PHE A 233 -5.20 -13.54 3.20
N PHE A 234 -4.98 -12.59 2.32
CA PHE A 234 -5.03 -11.16 2.58
C PHE A 234 -5.78 -10.49 1.43
N TYR A 235 -6.93 -9.91 1.72
CA TYR A 235 -7.63 -9.02 0.80
C TYR A 235 -7.43 -7.59 1.25
N ASN A 236 -6.96 -6.72 0.34
CA ASN A 236 -6.91 -5.29 0.57
C ASN A 236 -7.86 -4.58 -0.40
N GLY A 237 -8.98 -4.07 0.13
CA GLY A 237 -9.99 -3.28 -0.58
C GLY A 237 -9.87 -1.77 -0.36
N GLN A 238 -8.84 -1.29 0.34
CA GLN A 238 -8.67 0.12 0.63
C GLN A 238 -7.74 0.78 -0.39
N ARG A 239 -8.17 1.94 -0.92
CA ARG A 239 -7.30 2.88 -1.63
C ARG A 239 -6.33 3.46 -0.62
N ALA A 240 -5.04 3.17 -0.78
CA ALA A 240 -4.03 3.79 0.07
C ALA A 240 -4.16 5.30 -0.01
N ASP A 241 -4.05 6.00 1.12
CA ASP A 241 -4.08 7.47 1.20
C ASP A 241 -2.81 8.12 0.61
N GLU A 242 -2.17 7.45 -0.36
CA GLU A 242 -1.08 8.05 -1.13
C GLU A 242 -1.60 9.36 -1.74
N PRO A 243 -0.82 10.46 -1.62
CA PRO A 243 -1.27 11.77 -2.08
C PRO A 243 -1.75 11.67 -3.52
N ILE A 244 -2.90 12.29 -3.78
CA ILE A 244 -3.53 12.41 -5.12
C ILE A 244 -2.57 13.20 -6.02
N GLY A 245 -1.57 12.51 -6.53
CA GLY A 245 -0.43 13.02 -7.25
C GLY A 245 0.23 11.81 -7.85
N GLU A 246 -0.30 11.43 -9.02
CA GLU A 246 -0.05 10.23 -9.84
C GLU A 246 -1.38 9.54 -10.14
N ALA A 247 -1.53 9.06 -11.37
CA ALA A 247 -2.50 8.04 -11.70
C ALA A 247 -2.08 6.75 -10.99
N SER A 248 -2.19 6.70 -9.66
CA SER A 248 -2.15 5.45 -8.92
C SER A 248 -3.39 4.69 -9.36
N VAL A 249 -3.14 3.77 -10.27
CA VAL A 249 -4.06 2.80 -10.85
C VAL A 249 -4.40 1.79 -9.75
N TRP A 250 -4.95 2.30 -8.64
CA TRP A 250 -5.28 1.52 -7.47
C TRP A 250 -6.36 0.52 -7.84
N ARG A 251 -6.17 -0.73 -7.42
CA ARG A 251 -7.22 -1.75 -7.44
C ARG A 251 -7.12 -2.61 -6.18
N PRO A 252 -8.24 -3.18 -5.73
CA PRO A 252 -8.22 -4.17 -4.68
C PRO A 252 -7.32 -5.35 -5.05
N SER A 253 -6.72 -6.00 -4.06
CA SER A 253 -5.85 -7.15 -4.28
C SER A 253 -6.15 -8.29 -3.30
N LEU A 254 -6.15 -9.52 -3.80
CA LEU A 254 -6.28 -10.74 -3.02
C LEU A 254 -5.00 -11.57 -3.12
N ARG A 255 -4.27 -11.71 -2.03
CA ARG A 255 -3.10 -12.57 -1.94
C ARG A 255 -3.44 -13.84 -1.17
N VAL A 256 -3.20 -15.00 -1.76
CA VAL A 256 -3.49 -16.31 -1.16
C VAL A 256 -2.23 -17.16 -1.09
N GLU A 257 -1.89 -17.59 0.12
CA GLU A 257 -0.87 -18.60 0.37
C GLU A 257 -1.54 -19.97 0.42
N ALA A 258 -1.21 -20.84 -0.52
CA ALA A 258 -1.71 -22.19 -0.58
C ALA A 258 -0.75 -23.16 0.13
N THR A 259 -1.29 -24.20 0.77
CA THR A 259 -0.48 -25.19 1.50
C THR A 259 0.29 -26.17 0.60
N SER A 260 -0.07 -26.23 -0.69
CA SER A 260 0.61 -27.08 -1.68
C SER A 260 0.43 -26.55 -3.10
N PRO A 261 1.28 -26.95 -4.07
CA PRO A 261 1.09 -26.57 -5.47
C PRO A 261 -0.24 -27.06 -6.07
N ARG A 262 -0.78 -28.19 -5.58
CA ARG A 262 -2.09 -28.70 -6.00
C ARG A 262 -3.22 -27.81 -5.48
N SER A 263 -3.14 -27.42 -4.21
CA SER A 263 -4.06 -26.45 -3.59
C SER A 263 -4.02 -25.13 -4.35
N ALA A 264 -2.82 -24.64 -4.66
CA ALA A 264 -2.61 -23.39 -5.39
C ALA A 264 -3.30 -23.39 -6.77
N ARG A 265 -3.18 -24.48 -7.54
CA ARG A 265 -3.91 -24.64 -8.82
C ARG A 265 -5.42 -24.68 -8.64
N THR A 266 -5.89 -25.36 -7.60
CA THR A 266 -7.32 -25.46 -7.30
C THR A 266 -7.90 -24.09 -6.95
N ILE A 267 -7.22 -23.35 -6.07
CA ILE A 267 -7.56 -21.98 -5.68
C ILE A 267 -7.51 -21.06 -6.89
N THR A 268 -6.46 -21.14 -7.71
CA THR A 268 -6.36 -20.34 -8.96
C THR A 268 -7.58 -20.59 -9.85
N GLY A 269 -7.98 -21.85 -10.04
CA GLY A 269 -9.17 -22.20 -10.82
C GLY A 269 -10.47 -21.62 -10.25
N LEU A 270 -10.62 -21.60 -8.92
CA LEU A 270 -11.75 -20.94 -8.26
C LEU A 270 -11.76 -19.43 -8.52
N LEU A 271 -10.60 -18.77 -8.41
CA LEU A 271 -10.48 -17.32 -8.59
C LEU A 271 -10.74 -16.88 -10.04
N THR A 272 -10.23 -17.64 -11.01
CA THR A 272 -10.47 -17.35 -12.44
C THR A 272 -11.86 -17.76 -12.92
N GLY A 273 -12.47 -18.73 -12.24
CA GLY A 273 -13.81 -19.25 -12.57
C GLY A 273 -14.96 -18.49 -11.91
N LEU A 274 -14.66 -17.47 -11.11
CA LEU A 274 -15.66 -16.61 -10.48
C LEU A 274 -16.49 -15.89 -11.55
N GLU A 275 -17.81 -15.81 -11.37
CA GLU A 275 -18.66 -15.12 -12.35
C GLU A 275 -18.24 -13.66 -12.51
N PRO A 276 -18.13 -13.12 -13.74
CA PRO A 276 -17.65 -11.75 -13.95
C PRO A 276 -18.45 -10.69 -13.23
N ALA A 277 -19.75 -10.92 -12.99
CA ALA A 277 -20.63 -10.02 -12.24
C ALA A 277 -20.30 -9.97 -10.74
N VAL A 278 -19.86 -11.09 -10.14
CA VAL A 278 -19.43 -11.14 -8.73
C VAL A 278 -18.07 -10.48 -8.54
N ALA A 279 -17.22 -10.57 -9.56
CA ALA A 279 -15.86 -10.05 -9.55
C ALA A 279 -15.74 -8.56 -9.94
N SER A 280 -16.84 -7.94 -10.40
CA SER A 280 -16.87 -6.54 -10.84
C SER A 280 -17.86 -5.76 -10.00
N GLU A 281 -17.48 -4.58 -9.52
CA GLU A 281 -18.37 -3.69 -8.79
C GLU A 281 -18.43 -2.32 -9.47
N SER A 282 -19.56 -1.63 -9.34
CA SER A 282 -19.68 -0.27 -9.86
C SER A 282 -18.85 0.68 -9.01
N GLY A 283 -17.89 1.36 -9.63
CA GLY A 283 -17.06 2.35 -8.94
C GLY A 283 -15.92 1.75 -8.10
N VAL A 284 -15.65 0.44 -8.22
CA VAL A 284 -14.45 -0.19 -7.67
C VAL A 284 -13.81 -1.05 -8.77
N PRO A 285 -12.51 -0.88 -9.08
CA PRO A 285 -11.84 -1.71 -10.07
C PRO A 285 -11.86 -3.18 -9.65
N ARG A 286 -11.89 -4.10 -10.61
CA ARG A 286 -11.82 -5.55 -10.36
C ARG A 286 -10.63 -5.89 -9.48
N ALA A 287 -10.78 -6.80 -8.53
CA ALA A 287 -9.63 -7.16 -7.70
C ALA A 287 -8.59 -7.95 -8.53
N SER A 288 -7.31 -7.62 -8.38
CA SER A 288 -6.22 -8.51 -8.81
C SER A 288 -6.03 -9.62 -7.78
N PHE A 289 -5.41 -10.72 -8.17
CA PHE A 289 -5.03 -11.77 -7.23
C PHE A 289 -3.61 -12.29 -7.47
N SER A 290 -3.01 -12.84 -6.41
CA SER A 290 -1.82 -13.68 -6.48
C SER A 290 -1.99 -14.92 -5.59
N VAL A 291 -1.72 -16.10 -6.14
CA VAL A 291 -1.71 -17.38 -5.43
C VAL A 291 -0.29 -17.93 -5.44
N TYR A 292 0.27 -18.19 -4.28
CA TYR A 292 1.62 -18.72 -4.15
C TYR A 292 1.71 -19.85 -3.13
N THR A 293 2.79 -20.61 -3.18
CA THR A 293 3.16 -21.60 -2.15
C THR A 293 4.49 -21.21 -1.53
N PRO A 294 4.65 -21.25 -0.20
CA PRO A 294 5.94 -20.97 0.44
C PRO A 294 7.02 -21.93 -0.09
N ALA A 295 8.23 -21.40 -0.24
CA ALA A 295 9.27 -22.01 -1.06
C ALA A 295 9.99 -23.17 -0.35
N ASP A 296 9.40 -24.36 -0.37
CA ASP A 296 10.08 -25.61 0.02
C ASP A 296 10.76 -26.32 -1.18
N GLY A 297 11.14 -25.55 -2.21
CA GLY A 297 11.87 -26.05 -3.39
C GLY A 297 11.04 -26.22 -4.68
N SER A 298 9.75 -25.87 -4.66
CA SER A 298 8.91 -25.75 -5.88
C SER A 298 8.08 -24.48 -5.82
N ALA A 299 8.66 -23.35 -6.21
CA ALA A 299 7.93 -22.09 -6.25
C ALA A 299 6.78 -22.19 -7.28
N PHE A 300 5.55 -22.23 -6.79
CA PHE A 300 4.36 -22.01 -7.59
C PHE A 300 3.87 -20.59 -7.28
N GLU A 301 3.75 -19.77 -8.32
CA GLU A 301 3.13 -18.45 -8.25
C GLU A 301 2.27 -18.24 -9.50
N ARG A 302 1.07 -17.71 -9.29
CA ARG A 302 0.14 -17.31 -10.34
C ARG A 302 -0.52 -16.01 -9.95
N SER A 303 -0.70 -15.12 -10.91
CA SER A 303 -1.39 -13.86 -10.75
C SER A 303 -2.43 -13.67 -11.86
N GLY A 304 -3.40 -12.80 -11.60
CA GLY A 304 -4.46 -12.50 -12.56
C GLY A 304 -5.50 -11.55 -11.96
N PHE A 305 -6.70 -11.56 -12.53
CA PHE A 305 -7.84 -10.76 -12.08
C PHE A 305 -9.00 -11.69 -11.75
N LEU A 306 -9.75 -11.38 -10.69
CA LEU A 306 -10.86 -12.22 -10.27
C LEU A 306 -11.86 -12.39 -11.41
N GLY A 307 -12.31 -13.62 -11.66
CA GLY A 307 -13.28 -13.98 -12.68
C GLY A 307 -12.82 -13.81 -14.14
N LEU A 308 -11.52 -13.59 -14.38
CA LEU A 308 -10.93 -13.59 -15.72
C LEU A 308 -9.98 -14.78 -15.87
N ALA A 309 -9.80 -15.23 -17.12
CA ALA A 309 -8.81 -16.25 -17.44
C ALA A 309 -7.39 -15.75 -17.07
N LEU A 310 -6.50 -16.68 -16.76
CA LEU A 310 -5.07 -16.34 -16.63
C LEU A 310 -4.57 -15.66 -17.90
N ASP A 311 -3.61 -14.75 -17.72
CA ASP A 311 -2.99 -13.98 -18.80
C ASP A 311 -3.95 -13.03 -19.55
N SER A 312 -5.18 -12.83 -19.05
CA SER A 312 -6.07 -11.77 -19.54
C SER A 312 -5.39 -10.40 -19.34
N PRO A 313 -5.54 -9.46 -20.30
CA PRO A 313 -5.03 -8.11 -20.12
C PRO A 313 -5.68 -7.45 -18.90
N ALA A 314 -4.99 -6.46 -18.33
CA ALA A 314 -5.55 -5.67 -17.24
C ALA A 314 -6.88 -5.02 -17.67
N PRO A 315 -7.96 -5.18 -16.90
CA PRO A 315 -9.22 -4.52 -17.21
C PRO A 315 -9.05 -3.00 -17.16
N ASP A 316 -9.65 -2.32 -18.13
CA ASP A 316 -9.77 -0.86 -18.13
C ASP A 316 -11.01 -0.44 -17.35
N ASP A 317 -10.98 -0.66 -16.03
CA ASP A 317 -12.10 -0.44 -15.11
C ASP A 317 -11.77 0.55 -13.98
N TYR A 318 -10.78 1.41 -14.21
CA TYR A 318 -10.38 2.41 -13.23
C TYR A 318 -11.42 3.53 -13.12
N VAL A 319 -11.75 3.89 -11.89
CA VAL A 319 -12.75 4.92 -11.56
C VAL A 319 -12.36 6.30 -12.08
N ASP A 320 -11.05 6.55 -12.18
CA ASP A 320 -10.44 7.79 -12.66
C ASP A 320 -9.84 7.66 -14.07
N ALA A 321 -10.13 6.56 -14.80
CA ALA A 321 -9.79 6.52 -16.22
C ALA A 321 -10.45 7.73 -16.88
N PRO A 322 -9.73 8.55 -17.68
CA PRO A 322 -10.36 9.57 -18.49
C PRO A 322 -11.44 8.85 -19.30
N ARG A 323 -12.71 9.07 -18.96
CA ARG A 323 -13.77 8.73 -19.89
C ARG A 323 -13.39 9.48 -21.14
N ALA A 324 -13.11 8.76 -22.22
CA ALA A 324 -13.14 9.38 -23.53
C ALA A 324 -14.48 10.10 -23.56
N ASP A 325 -14.44 11.44 -23.60
CA ASP A 325 -15.65 12.21 -23.81
C ASP A 325 -16.36 11.52 -24.96
N ALA A 326 -17.63 11.15 -24.73
CA ALA A 326 -18.49 10.58 -25.75
C ALA A 326 -18.57 11.64 -26.85
N THR A 327 -17.61 11.61 -27.77
CA THR A 327 -17.64 12.36 -29.00
C THR A 327 -18.80 11.77 -29.79
N ASP A 328 -19.50 12.63 -30.51
CA ASP A 328 -20.70 12.38 -31.34
C ASP A 328 -20.53 11.31 -32.45
N ALA A 329 -19.64 10.33 -32.28
CA ALA A 329 -19.37 9.22 -33.19
C ALA A 329 -20.44 8.12 -33.16
N ASP A 330 -21.34 8.09 -32.17
CA ASP A 330 -22.49 7.16 -32.13
C ASP A 330 -23.57 7.44 -33.22
N LEU A 331 -23.33 8.41 -34.12
CA LEU A 331 -24.20 8.72 -35.24
C LEU A 331 -23.78 8.11 -36.59
N TYR A 332 -22.66 7.39 -36.69
CA TYR A 332 -22.31 6.70 -37.94
C TYR A 332 -22.04 5.20 -37.74
N GLY A 333 -22.97 4.41 -38.29
CA GLY A 333 -23.08 2.98 -38.10
C GLY A 333 -21.84 2.16 -38.47
N GLY A 334 -21.54 1.22 -37.57
CA GLY A 334 -21.32 -0.22 -37.80
C GLY A 334 -20.31 -0.64 -38.86
N LEU A 335 -19.29 -1.39 -38.43
CA LEU A 335 -18.63 -2.49 -39.15
C LEU A 335 -17.91 -3.42 -38.12
N PRO A 336 -17.52 -4.66 -38.48
CA PRO A 336 -17.74 -5.86 -37.64
C PRO A 336 -16.56 -6.28 -36.76
N GLU A 337 -16.87 -7.16 -35.80
CA GLU A 337 -15.92 -7.95 -35.00
C GLU A 337 -14.84 -8.60 -35.86
N THR A 338 -13.58 -8.39 -35.49
CA THR A 338 -12.46 -9.23 -35.93
C THR A 338 -11.91 -9.99 -34.73
N THR A 339 -11.97 -11.32 -34.87
CA THR A 339 -11.36 -12.35 -34.03
C THR A 339 -9.85 -12.21 -33.92
N ASP A 340 -9.33 -12.18 -32.69
CA ASP A 340 -7.90 -12.25 -32.37
C ASP A 340 -7.41 -13.71 -32.34
N ALA A 341 -6.55 -14.05 -33.30
CA ALA A 341 -5.61 -15.16 -33.23
C ALA A 341 -4.27 -14.67 -33.83
N ASP A 342 -3.16 -15.11 -33.24
CA ASP A 342 -1.75 -14.83 -33.59
C ASP A 342 -1.16 -13.45 -33.22
N ARG A 343 -0.63 -13.35 -31.98
CA ARG A 343 0.54 -12.50 -31.69
C ARG A 343 1.79 -13.35 -31.75
N GLY A 344 2.35 -13.44 -32.95
CA GLY A 344 3.54 -14.22 -33.25
C GLY A 344 4.26 -13.75 -34.51
N GLU A 345 4.23 -12.45 -34.84
CA GLU A 345 5.07 -11.84 -35.89
C GLU A 345 5.07 -10.32 -35.70
N SER A 346 6.23 -9.66 -35.78
CA SER A 346 6.33 -8.18 -35.76
C SER A 346 5.77 -7.61 -37.07
N PRO A 347 4.64 -6.87 -37.08
CA PRO A 347 4.08 -6.36 -38.32
C PRO A 347 3.85 -4.86 -38.18
N ASP A 348 4.86 -4.01 -38.41
CA ASP A 348 4.64 -2.56 -38.65
C ASP A 348 5.85 -1.95 -39.38
N ALA A 349 6.26 -2.59 -40.47
CA ALA A 349 7.14 -1.97 -41.45
C ALA A 349 6.27 -1.33 -42.54
N MET A 350 6.28 0.00 -42.62
CA MET A 350 5.57 0.73 -43.66
C MET A 350 6.38 0.65 -44.97
N SER A 351 5.84 -0.07 -45.96
CA SER A 351 6.44 -0.09 -47.29
C SER A 351 5.96 1.11 -48.10
N LEU A 352 6.90 1.95 -48.54
CA LEU A 352 6.66 3.14 -49.34
C LEU A 352 7.56 3.13 -50.57
N ASP A 353 7.16 3.84 -51.63
CA ASP A 353 8.08 4.13 -52.73
C ASP A 353 9.28 4.97 -52.24
N PRO A 354 10.43 4.97 -52.94
CA PRO A 354 11.64 5.62 -52.44
C PRO A 354 11.51 7.12 -52.15
N ALA A 355 10.65 7.84 -52.90
CA ALA A 355 10.45 9.26 -52.69
C ALA A 355 9.55 9.52 -51.48
N ALA A 356 8.49 8.74 -51.31
CA ALA A 356 7.61 8.77 -50.14
C ALA A 356 8.35 8.33 -48.86
N ALA A 357 9.22 7.32 -48.94
CA ALA A 357 10.05 6.87 -47.82
C ALA A 357 10.99 7.97 -47.33
N ALA A 358 11.68 8.67 -48.24
CA ALA A 358 12.55 9.79 -47.89
C ALA A 358 11.78 10.96 -47.27
N LEU A 359 10.57 11.26 -47.76
CA LEU A 359 9.69 12.28 -47.18
C LEU A 359 9.20 11.90 -45.79
N GLN A 360 8.83 10.63 -45.57
CA GLN A 360 8.39 10.12 -44.28
C GLN A 360 9.53 10.20 -43.25
N LEU A 361 10.73 9.73 -43.58
CA LEU A 361 11.90 9.83 -42.69
C LEU A 361 12.24 11.29 -42.33
N GLY A 362 12.09 12.22 -43.28
CA GLY A 362 12.23 13.66 -43.02
C GLY A 362 11.12 14.26 -42.14
N SER A 363 9.93 13.66 -42.17
CA SER A 363 8.84 14.00 -41.25
C SER A 363 9.10 13.46 -39.84
N ASP A 364 9.49 12.20 -39.74
CA ASP A 364 9.82 11.51 -38.49
C ASP A 364 10.97 12.21 -37.76
N LEU A 365 11.99 12.65 -38.49
CA LEU A 365 13.12 13.40 -37.92
C LEU A 365 12.66 14.69 -37.23
N ARG A 366 11.75 15.43 -37.88
CA ARG A 366 11.17 16.64 -37.28
C ARG A 366 10.25 16.32 -36.10
N ARG A 367 9.46 15.25 -36.20
CA ARG A 367 8.52 14.81 -35.16
C ARG A 367 9.25 14.36 -33.89
N VAL A 368 10.27 13.51 -34.02
CA VAL A 368 11.13 13.06 -32.92
C VAL A 368 11.86 14.23 -32.27
N THR A 369 12.43 15.14 -33.09
CA THR A 369 13.12 16.33 -32.57
C THR A 369 12.16 17.21 -31.75
N ALA A 370 10.98 17.53 -32.30
CA ALA A 370 9.99 18.36 -31.63
C ALA A 370 9.50 17.74 -30.31
N LEU A 371 9.28 16.42 -30.28
CA LEU A 371 8.85 15.72 -29.07
C LEU A 371 9.90 15.82 -27.95
N LEU A 372 11.18 15.63 -28.26
CA LEU A 372 12.25 15.71 -27.27
C LEU A 372 12.50 17.14 -26.79
N GLU A 373 12.35 18.14 -27.66
CA GLU A 373 12.42 19.56 -27.30
C GLU A 373 11.25 19.96 -26.38
N GLU A 374 10.03 19.53 -26.69
CA GLU A 374 8.83 19.77 -25.88
C GLU A 374 8.94 19.10 -24.49
N ALA A 375 9.53 17.91 -24.42
CA ALA A 375 9.81 17.24 -23.15
C ALA A 375 10.78 18.07 -22.28
N GLY A 376 11.81 18.67 -22.90
CA GLY A 376 12.70 19.61 -22.22
C GLY A 376 11.98 20.87 -21.71
N ASP A 377 11.10 21.46 -22.53
CA ASP A 377 10.27 22.59 -22.12
C ASP A 377 9.34 22.25 -20.96
N THR A 378 8.73 21.06 -21.02
CA THR A 378 7.83 20.55 -19.98
C THR A 378 8.55 20.30 -18.67
N ALA A 379 9.78 19.78 -18.73
CA ALA A 379 10.62 19.54 -17.55
C ALA A 379 11.21 20.85 -16.97
N GLY A 380 11.12 21.97 -17.69
CA GLY A 380 11.67 23.26 -17.30
C GLY A 380 13.16 23.45 -17.62
N ILE A 381 13.81 22.46 -18.24
CA ILE A 381 15.21 22.53 -18.69
C ILE A 381 15.43 21.68 -19.94
N ARG A 382 16.12 22.23 -20.93
CA ARG A 382 16.46 21.53 -22.18
C ARG A 382 17.84 20.87 -22.07
N GLY A 383 17.98 19.69 -22.66
CA GLY A 383 19.26 19.02 -22.89
C GLY A 383 19.60 18.94 -24.38
N PRO A 384 20.87 18.66 -24.75
CA PRO A 384 21.24 18.44 -26.14
C PRO A 384 20.67 17.11 -26.65
N ALA A 385 19.66 17.17 -27.52
CA ALA A 385 19.08 15.99 -28.15
C ALA A 385 19.98 15.49 -29.29
N THR A 386 20.16 14.17 -29.37
CA THR A 386 20.77 13.49 -30.52
C THR A 386 19.66 12.76 -31.27
N VAL A 387 19.46 13.10 -32.55
CA VAL A 387 18.44 12.49 -33.41
C VAL A 387 19.10 12.06 -34.71
N GLU A 388 18.90 10.81 -35.09
CA GLU A 388 19.51 10.22 -36.28
C GLU A 388 18.58 9.24 -37.00
N VAL A 389 18.90 8.96 -38.26
CA VAL A 389 18.27 7.90 -39.05
C VAL A 389 19.13 6.65 -38.92
N SER A 390 18.53 5.55 -38.47
CA SER A 390 19.22 4.27 -38.25
C SER A 390 18.53 3.14 -39.02
N ALA A 391 19.23 2.02 -39.20
CA ALA A 391 18.62 0.82 -39.75
C ALA A 391 17.68 0.19 -38.72
N CYS A 392 16.57 -0.38 -39.21
CA CYS A 392 15.65 -1.14 -38.37
C CYS A 392 16.27 -2.42 -37.79
N ASP A 393 15.78 -2.88 -36.64
CA ASP A 393 16.29 -4.10 -35.97
C ASP A 393 16.16 -5.37 -36.83
N SER A 394 15.20 -5.40 -37.75
CA SER A 394 15.03 -6.47 -38.75
C SER A 394 16.13 -6.49 -39.82
N GLY A 395 16.97 -5.46 -39.88
CA GLY A 395 17.95 -5.22 -40.94
C GLY A 395 17.35 -4.70 -42.25
N VAL A 396 16.04 -4.49 -42.32
CA VAL A 396 15.32 -4.03 -43.53
C VAL A 396 14.58 -2.74 -43.21
N GLY A 397 14.86 -1.69 -43.99
CA GLY A 397 14.29 -0.36 -43.81
C GLY A 397 15.11 0.55 -42.88
N GLN A 398 14.57 1.74 -42.66
CA GLN A 398 15.16 2.78 -41.82
C GLN A 398 14.09 3.32 -40.86
N HIS A 399 14.52 3.81 -39.71
CA HIS A 399 13.69 4.55 -38.77
C HIS A 399 14.45 5.75 -38.21
N VAL A 400 13.75 6.64 -37.53
CA VAL A 400 14.36 7.75 -36.79
C VAL A 400 14.38 7.40 -35.32
N ARG A 401 15.54 7.58 -34.68
CA ARG A 401 15.69 7.45 -33.25
C ARG A 401 16.26 8.74 -32.66
N GLY A 402 15.72 9.12 -31.51
CA GLY A 402 16.17 10.28 -30.74
C GLY A 402 16.43 9.93 -29.28
N TYR A 403 17.38 10.65 -28.68
CA TYR A 403 17.73 10.53 -27.27
C TYR A 403 18.14 11.88 -26.68
N VAL A 404 17.77 12.13 -25.42
CA VAL A 404 18.23 13.31 -24.66
C VAL A 404 18.37 12.98 -23.17
N ILE A 405 19.33 13.63 -22.50
CA ILE A 405 19.41 13.70 -21.04
C ILE A 405 19.06 15.12 -20.62
N LEU A 406 18.00 15.27 -19.81
CA LEU A 406 17.63 16.55 -19.21
C LEU A 406 18.33 16.68 -17.85
N PRO A 407 19.21 17.67 -17.64
CA PRO A 407 19.98 17.84 -16.40
C PRO A 407 19.15 18.50 -15.30
N ILE A 408 18.00 17.91 -14.98
CA ILE A 408 17.00 18.42 -14.02
C ILE A 408 17.56 18.76 -12.63
N PHE A 409 18.65 18.11 -12.20
CA PHE A 409 19.30 18.40 -10.92
C PHE A 409 19.99 19.77 -10.87
N GLU A 410 20.12 20.46 -12.00
CA GLU A 410 20.58 21.87 -12.03
C GLU A 410 19.50 22.84 -11.53
N ILE A 411 18.23 22.45 -11.53
CA ILE A 411 17.09 23.32 -11.21
C ILE A 411 16.21 22.81 -10.06
N VAL A 412 16.26 21.50 -9.75
CA VAL A 412 15.46 20.88 -8.68
C VAL A 412 16.26 19.81 -7.93
N ASP A 413 15.99 19.63 -6.64
CA ASP A 413 16.68 18.61 -5.81
C ASP A 413 16.15 17.18 -6.04
N SER A 414 15.02 17.02 -6.74
CA SER A 414 14.36 15.74 -6.97
C SER A 414 13.84 15.63 -8.40
N PRO A 415 13.98 14.46 -9.06
CA PRO A 415 13.55 14.27 -10.44
C PRO A 415 12.05 14.09 -10.61
N MET A 416 11.31 13.90 -9.50
CA MET A 416 9.93 13.41 -9.56
C MET A 416 8.99 14.39 -10.27
N ALA A 417 9.01 15.67 -9.89
CA ALA A 417 8.11 16.66 -10.48
C ALA A 417 8.35 16.87 -11.99
N PRO A 418 9.60 17.01 -12.50
CA PRO A 418 9.85 17.03 -13.94
C PRO A 418 9.48 15.71 -14.64
N PHE A 419 9.71 14.56 -14.02
CA PHE A 419 9.37 13.25 -14.57
C PHE A 419 7.85 13.13 -14.81
N ASP A 420 7.05 13.49 -13.81
CA ASP A 420 5.59 13.45 -13.91
C ASP A 420 5.02 14.50 -14.86
N ALA A 421 5.70 15.64 -15.01
CA ALA A 421 5.32 16.64 -15.99
C ALA A 421 5.47 16.09 -17.42
N VAL A 422 6.61 15.47 -17.74
CA VAL A 422 6.86 14.86 -19.06
C VAL A 422 5.86 13.73 -19.34
N ARG A 423 5.63 12.84 -18.37
CA ARG A 423 4.64 11.75 -18.49
C ARG A 423 3.25 12.27 -18.80
N ARG A 424 2.78 13.28 -18.06
CA ARG A 424 1.48 13.90 -18.32
C ARG A 424 1.41 14.56 -19.70
N SER A 425 2.51 15.12 -20.19
CA SER A 425 2.56 15.68 -21.53
C SER A 425 2.39 14.58 -22.59
N TRP A 426 3.13 13.47 -22.48
CA TRP A 426 2.99 12.34 -23.41
C TRP A 426 1.60 11.70 -23.38
N ASN A 427 1.01 11.52 -22.20
CA ASN A 427 -0.35 11.00 -22.09
C ASN A 427 -1.38 11.89 -22.80
N ARG A 428 -1.24 13.22 -22.73
CA ARG A 428 -2.10 14.15 -23.48
C ARG A 428 -1.90 14.09 -24.99
N GLN A 429 -0.75 13.59 -25.44
CA GLN A 429 -0.43 13.39 -26.86
C GLN A 429 -0.85 12.00 -27.38
N GLY A 430 -1.55 11.20 -26.57
CA GLY A 430 -2.07 9.89 -26.97
C GLY A 430 -1.15 8.69 -26.68
N PHE A 431 0.03 8.93 -26.10
CA PHE A 431 0.93 7.85 -25.68
C PHE A 431 0.43 7.22 -24.38
N ILE A 432 0.40 5.88 -24.32
CA ILE A 432 0.03 5.14 -23.10
C ILE A 432 1.22 4.35 -22.57
N THR A 433 1.31 4.19 -21.25
CA THR A 433 2.34 3.35 -20.64
C THR A 433 2.04 1.87 -20.92
N THR A 434 2.97 1.17 -21.55
CA THR A 434 2.81 -0.24 -21.92
C THR A 434 3.60 -1.20 -21.04
N ASP A 435 4.72 -0.75 -20.49
CA ASP A 435 5.57 -1.57 -19.63
C ASP A 435 6.43 -0.69 -18.69
N ARG A 436 6.95 -1.31 -17.62
CA ARG A 436 7.95 -0.72 -16.72
C ARG A 436 9.00 -1.76 -16.36
N ALA A 437 10.24 -1.51 -16.78
CA ALA A 437 11.37 -2.39 -16.50
C ALA A 437 12.57 -1.61 -15.93
N MET A 438 13.08 -2.04 -14.78
CA MET A 438 14.31 -1.51 -14.17
C MET A 438 14.30 0.02 -13.97
N GLY A 439 13.13 0.59 -13.63
CA GLY A 439 12.94 2.04 -13.45
C GLY A 439 12.85 2.83 -14.76
N THR A 440 12.67 2.16 -15.89
CA THR A 440 12.35 2.76 -17.19
C THR A 440 10.87 2.55 -17.48
N ASP A 441 10.15 3.62 -17.78
CA ASP A 441 8.77 3.55 -18.25
C ASP A 441 8.78 3.52 -19.78
N LEU A 442 8.00 2.61 -20.37
CA LEU A 442 7.83 2.47 -21.81
C LEU A 442 6.45 2.96 -22.20
N TYR A 443 6.38 3.73 -23.28
CA TYR A 443 5.14 4.24 -23.84
C TYR A 443 5.01 3.87 -25.30
N THR A 444 3.78 3.57 -25.72
CA THR A 444 3.45 3.27 -27.10
C THR A 444 2.31 4.17 -27.56
N GLN A 445 2.37 4.59 -28.82
CA GLN A 445 1.35 5.43 -29.43
C GLN A 445 0.07 4.65 -29.72
N GLN A 446 -1.09 5.22 -29.41
CA GLN A 446 -2.39 4.59 -29.69
C GLN A 446 -2.95 4.93 -31.07
N ASP A 447 -2.56 6.08 -31.62
CA ASP A 447 -2.95 6.46 -32.98
C ASP A 447 -2.06 5.75 -34.00
N PRO A 448 -2.59 4.80 -34.79
CA PRO A 448 -1.80 4.08 -35.80
C PRO A 448 -1.33 4.97 -36.95
N SER A 449 -1.81 6.22 -37.04
CA SER A 449 -1.37 7.20 -38.04
C SER A 449 -0.19 8.07 -37.62
N ASP A 450 0.17 8.10 -36.33
CA ASP A 450 1.38 8.78 -35.87
C ASP A 450 2.59 7.86 -36.11
N SER A 451 3.67 8.45 -36.61
CA SER A 451 4.87 7.71 -36.96
C SER A 451 5.78 7.41 -35.76
N LEU A 452 5.50 7.98 -34.58
CA LEU A 452 6.18 7.62 -33.34
C LEU A 452 5.65 6.30 -32.79
N ARG A 453 6.55 5.34 -32.56
CA ARG A 453 6.19 4.01 -32.08
C ARG A 453 6.39 3.88 -30.58
N ASP A 454 7.63 4.11 -30.13
CA ASP A 454 8.07 3.81 -28.78
C ASP A 454 8.76 5.02 -28.15
N LEU A 455 8.32 5.38 -26.93
CA LEU A 455 9.01 6.35 -26.09
C LEU A 455 9.46 5.67 -24.80
N THR A 456 10.59 6.12 -24.25
CA THR A 456 11.03 5.70 -22.93
C THR A 456 11.46 6.88 -22.07
N ILE A 457 11.18 6.80 -20.78
CA ILE A 457 11.64 7.76 -19.78
C ILE A 457 12.20 7.03 -18.56
N ARG A 458 13.34 7.49 -18.07
CA ARG A 458 14.01 6.93 -16.90
C ARG A 458 14.68 8.01 -16.06
N GLY A 459 14.52 7.93 -14.74
CA GLY A 459 15.34 8.69 -13.81
C GLY A 459 16.76 8.11 -13.71
N THR A 460 17.79 8.95 -13.85
CA THR A 460 19.21 8.57 -13.72
C THR A 460 19.93 9.54 -12.78
N SER A 461 21.17 9.22 -12.40
CA SER A 461 22.00 10.14 -11.61
C SER A 461 22.40 11.41 -12.37
N ALA A 462 22.28 11.44 -13.70
CA ALA A 462 22.55 12.60 -14.53
C ALA A 462 21.29 13.43 -14.85
N GLY A 463 20.12 13.00 -14.37
CA GLY A 463 18.83 13.63 -14.64
C GLY A 463 17.85 12.68 -15.34
N LEU A 464 16.95 13.22 -16.18
CA LEU A 464 15.96 12.41 -16.91
C LEU A 464 16.48 11.98 -18.26
N SER A 465 16.50 10.67 -18.48
CA SER A 465 16.89 10.03 -19.73
C SER A 465 15.63 9.74 -20.54
N LEU A 466 15.54 10.31 -21.75
CA LEU A 466 14.38 10.22 -22.63
C LEU A 466 14.81 9.66 -23.98
N SER A 467 14.04 8.74 -24.55
CA SER A 467 14.24 8.29 -25.93
C SER A 467 12.93 8.16 -26.69
N ALA A 468 13.00 8.30 -28.00
CA ALA A 468 11.86 8.19 -28.92
C ALA A 468 12.30 7.47 -30.20
N THR A 469 11.44 6.61 -30.72
CA THR A 469 11.71 5.81 -31.93
C THR A 469 10.50 5.85 -32.86
N SER A 470 10.73 6.09 -34.15
CA SER A 470 9.68 6.05 -35.18
C SER A 470 9.45 4.64 -35.74
N THR A 471 8.35 4.47 -36.46
CA THR A 471 8.03 3.24 -37.22
C THR A 471 9.06 2.97 -38.31
N CYS A 472 9.25 1.70 -38.65
CA CYS A 472 10.17 1.29 -39.70
C CYS A 472 9.61 1.61 -41.08
N VAL A 473 10.39 2.32 -41.90
CA VAL A 473 10.06 2.64 -43.29
C VAL A 473 10.93 1.81 -44.22
N VAL A 474 10.29 0.98 -45.05
CA VAL A 474 10.98 0.18 -46.08
C VAL A 474 10.77 0.84 -47.44
N SER A 475 11.87 1.28 -48.05
CA SER A 475 11.87 1.75 -49.45
C SER A 475 11.74 0.53 -50.37
N GLY A 476 10.55 0.34 -50.95
CA GLY A 476 10.22 -0.76 -51.87
C GLY A 476 10.47 -0.46 -53.33
#